data_AF-A0A8S3QRM7-F1
#
_entry.id   AF-A0A8S3QRM7-F1
#
_cell.length_a   1.000
_cell.length_b   1.000
_cell.length_c   1.000
_cell.angle_alpha   90.00
_cell.angle_beta   90.00
_cell.angle_gamma   90.00
#
_symmetry.space_group_name_H-M   'P 1'
#
loop_
_entity.id
_entity.type
_entity.pdbx_description
1 polymer ?
#
loop_
_entity_poly.entity_id
_entity_poly.type
_entity_poly.pdbx_seq_one_letter_code
_entity_poly.pdbx_strand_id
1 'polypeptide(L)'
;MWNRTYSYSFERGETTLFHVADYVVFGLTLLVSAGIGLFYAIKDRNINSEKEFLLAGRNLSVFPVSLSLLSSFISAITLLGTPAEIYKYNTMYWLISIGFVISATASAQIFIPVFYNLGITSVFEYIQMRFGRLVRIIACIVYLTWMLFYMSIVLYGPSLALSAVTGISLWGSVVAVGVVCTFYTTLGGMKAVVWTDSFQMLVMFAGMFTLLIAGCLKLGGLDVAWNVAYANDRIQFFM
;
A
#
# COMPACT_ATOMS: atom_id res chain seq x y z
N MET A 1 0.54 -7.41 -45.04
CA MET A 1 -0.50 -6.49 -44.57
C MET A 1 -1.19 -7.09 -43.33
N TRP A 2 -0.41 -7.28 -42.26
CA TRP A 2 -0.89 -7.70 -40.94
C TRP A 2 -0.41 -6.65 -39.96
N ASN A 3 -1.37 -5.88 -39.46
CA ASN A 3 -1.20 -4.62 -38.79
C ASN A 3 -1.41 -4.84 -37.29
N ARG A 4 -0.49 -4.31 -36.47
CA ARG A 4 -0.56 -4.14 -35.01
C ARG A 4 -0.76 -5.39 -34.16
N THR A 5 0.34 -5.89 -33.59
CA THR A 5 0.30 -6.70 -32.37
C THR A 5 1.33 -6.15 -31.39
N TYR A 6 0.82 -5.48 -30.36
CA TYR A 6 1.57 -4.95 -29.23
C TYR A 6 1.92 -6.13 -28.30
N SER A 7 3.19 -6.56 -28.33
CA SER A 7 3.74 -7.62 -27.49
C SER A 7 4.76 -7.01 -26.52
N TYR A 8 4.44 -7.02 -25.22
CA TYR A 8 5.39 -6.71 -24.15
C TYR A 8 6.21 -7.96 -23.84
N SER A 9 7.50 -7.94 -24.16
CA SER A 9 8.45 -8.99 -23.82
C SER A 9 9.55 -8.41 -22.94
N PHE A 10 9.70 -8.96 -21.73
CA PHE A 10 10.69 -8.59 -20.70
C PHE A 10 12.17 -8.71 -21.16
N GLU A 11 12.43 -9.19 -22.38
CA GLU A 11 13.77 -9.52 -22.89
C GLU A 11 14.47 -8.42 -23.70
N ARG A 12 13.81 -7.33 -24.15
CA ARG A 12 14.39 -6.39 -25.14
C ARG A 12 14.66 -4.93 -24.74
N GLY A 13 14.33 -4.47 -23.54
CA GLY A 13 14.77 -3.14 -23.09
C GLY A 13 14.27 -1.95 -23.93
N GLU A 14 13.06 -2.02 -24.51
CA GLU A 14 12.40 -0.86 -25.12
C GLU A 14 11.20 -0.41 -24.27
N THR A 15 11.18 0.86 -23.89
CA THR A 15 10.13 1.49 -23.07
C THR A 15 8.95 1.88 -23.95
N THR A 16 7.79 1.25 -23.78
CA THR A 16 6.55 1.89 -24.22
C THR A 16 6.23 3.00 -23.23
N LEU A 17 6.40 4.24 -23.65
CA LEU A 17 5.99 5.41 -22.87
C LEU A 17 4.47 5.39 -22.67
N PHE A 18 4.00 5.96 -21.55
CA PHE A 18 2.56 6.10 -21.28
C PHE A 18 1.87 6.82 -22.44
N HIS A 19 0.69 6.34 -22.83
CA HIS A 19 -0.18 7.13 -23.69
C HIS A 19 -0.71 8.33 -22.89
N VAL A 20 -1.13 9.39 -23.61
CA VAL A 20 -1.69 10.59 -22.97
C VAL A 20 -2.81 10.26 -21.99
N ALA A 21 -3.61 9.23 -22.30
CA ALA A 21 -4.66 8.73 -21.41
C ALA A 21 -4.13 8.21 -20.06
N ASP A 22 -2.99 7.52 -20.06
CA ASP A 22 -2.41 6.94 -18.84
C ASP A 22 -1.83 8.03 -17.92
N TYR A 23 -1.18 9.05 -18.50
CA TYR A 23 -0.75 10.23 -17.74
C TYR A 23 -1.93 10.99 -17.15
N VAL A 24 -3.04 11.11 -17.90
CA VAL A 24 -4.27 11.75 -17.42
C VAL A 24 -4.87 10.97 -16.25
N VAL A 25 -4.95 9.63 -16.33
CA VAL A 25 -5.46 8.78 -15.23
C VAL A 25 -4.54 8.83 -14.02
N PHE A 26 -3.22 8.75 -14.21
CA PHE A 26 -2.24 8.84 -13.13
C PHE A 26 -2.31 10.21 -12.43
N GLY A 27 -2.30 11.30 -13.22
CA GLY A 27 -2.44 12.66 -12.72
C GLY A 27 -3.77 12.88 -11.99
N LEU A 28 -4.88 12.41 -12.54
CA LEU A 28 -6.19 12.47 -11.89
C LEU A 28 -6.20 11.71 -10.56
N THR A 29 -5.61 10.52 -10.50
CA THR A 29 -5.58 9.71 -9.28
C THR A 29 -4.77 10.41 -8.17
N LEU A 30 -3.64 11.02 -8.53
CA LEU A 30 -2.85 11.84 -7.60
C LEU A 30 -3.58 13.12 -7.18
N LEU A 31 -4.23 13.82 -8.12
CA LEU A 31 -4.98 15.05 -7.85
C LEU A 31 -6.22 14.79 -7.00
N VAL A 32 -6.94 13.69 -7.22
CA VAL A 32 -8.08 13.29 -6.39
C VAL A 32 -7.61 12.90 -4.99
N SER A 33 -6.51 12.15 -4.88
CA SER A 33 -5.93 11.81 -3.58
C SER A 33 -5.47 13.06 -2.81
N ALA A 34 -4.71 13.95 -3.46
CA ALA A 34 -4.27 15.21 -2.89
C ALA A 34 -5.46 16.13 -2.57
N GLY A 35 -6.50 16.13 -3.42
CA GLY A 35 -7.73 16.91 -3.24
C GLY A 35 -8.57 16.44 -2.06
N ILE A 36 -8.71 15.12 -1.85
CA ILE A 36 -9.34 14.56 -0.65
C ILE A 36 -8.54 14.96 0.59
N GLY A 37 -7.21 14.84 0.53
CA GLY A 37 -6.31 15.24 1.60
C GLY A 37 -6.46 16.71 1.96
N LEU A 38 -6.45 17.59 0.95
CA LEU A 38 -6.57 19.04 1.10
C LEU A 38 -7.99 19.47 1.53
N PHE A 39 -9.03 18.82 1.03
CA PHE A 39 -10.41 19.09 1.41
C PHE A 39 -10.64 18.82 2.90
N TYR A 40 -10.17 17.66 3.40
CA TYR A 40 -10.24 17.35 4.83
C TYR A 40 -9.29 18.23 5.65
N ALA A 41 -8.09 18.56 5.14
CA ALA A 41 -7.18 19.51 5.78
C ALA A 41 -7.81 20.89 5.99
N ILE A 42 -8.52 21.43 4.99
CA ILE A 42 -9.17 22.74 5.04
C ILE A 42 -10.44 22.67 5.90
N LYS A 43 -11.22 21.59 5.79
CA LYS A 43 -12.47 21.41 6.54
C LYS A 43 -12.25 21.22 8.04
N ASP A 44 -11.20 20.49 8.44
CA ASP A 44 -10.84 20.29 9.85
C ASP A 44 -9.84 21.33 10.39
N ARG A 45 -9.36 22.28 9.56
CA ARG A 45 -8.42 23.35 9.96
C ARG A 45 -8.92 24.21 11.13
N ASN A 46 -10.22 24.20 11.38
CA ASN A 46 -10.86 25.01 12.42
C ASN A 46 -10.84 24.36 13.82
N ILE A 47 -10.22 23.18 13.97
CA ILE A 47 -10.27 22.40 15.21
C ILE A 47 -8.86 22.28 15.82
N ASN A 48 -8.54 23.19 16.74
CA ASN A 48 -7.21 23.44 17.32
C ASN A 48 -6.76 22.41 18.39
N SER A 49 -7.01 21.11 18.23
CA SER A 49 -6.61 20.11 19.21
C SER A 49 -5.64 19.09 18.62
N GLU A 50 -4.43 18.98 19.17
CA GLU A 50 -3.43 17.94 18.81
C GLU A 50 -4.02 16.53 18.87
N LYS A 51 -4.97 16.31 19.79
CA LYS A 51 -5.71 15.05 19.93
C LYS A 51 -6.61 14.78 18.72
N GLU A 52 -7.16 15.80 18.07
CA GLU A 52 -7.99 15.64 16.89
C GLU A 52 -7.14 15.36 15.64
N PHE A 53 -5.98 16.01 15.54
CA PHE A 53 -4.99 15.74 14.51
C PHE A 53 -4.42 14.30 14.59
N LEU A 54 -4.14 13.82 15.81
CA LEU A 54 -3.54 12.50 16.06
C LEU A 54 -4.55 11.36 16.24
N LEU A 55 -5.80 11.63 16.62
CA LEU A 55 -6.81 10.59 16.89
C LEU A 55 -8.03 10.69 15.97
N ALA A 56 -8.03 11.63 15.02
CA ALA A 56 -9.16 11.90 14.13
C ALA A 56 -10.50 12.05 14.87
N GLY A 57 -10.45 12.63 16.08
CA GLY A 57 -11.61 12.84 16.95
C GLY A 57 -12.31 11.55 17.44
N ARG A 58 -11.72 10.35 17.25
CA ARG A 58 -12.31 9.03 17.58
C ARG A 58 -13.67 8.72 16.90
N ASN A 59 -14.13 9.57 15.98
CA ASN A 59 -15.43 9.46 15.30
C ASN A 59 -15.31 8.98 13.84
N LEU A 60 -14.26 8.22 13.53
CA LEU A 60 -14.11 7.64 12.19
C LEU A 60 -15.02 6.42 12.03
N SER A 61 -15.73 6.36 10.91
CA SER A 61 -16.51 5.18 10.54
C SER A 61 -15.59 3.96 10.43
N VAL A 62 -16.09 2.79 10.86
CA VAL A 62 -15.34 1.53 10.87
C VAL A 62 -14.81 1.19 9.47
N PHE A 63 -15.58 1.48 8.43
CA PHE A 63 -15.24 1.09 7.06
C PHE A 63 -13.96 1.78 6.53
N PRO A 64 -13.84 3.13 6.51
CA PRO A 64 -12.58 3.79 6.12
C PRO A 64 -11.38 3.39 7.00
N VAL A 65 -11.59 3.20 8.30
CA VAL A 65 -10.51 2.77 9.21
C VAL A 65 -10.00 1.39 8.84
N SER A 66 -10.90 0.42 8.60
CA SER A 66 -10.51 -0.91 8.15
C SER A 66 -9.78 -0.88 6.80
N LEU A 67 -10.25 -0.07 5.84
CA LEU A 67 -9.60 0.05 4.53
C LEU A 67 -8.20 0.69 4.63
N SER A 68 -8.02 1.73 5.45
CA SER A 68 -6.71 2.36 5.68
C SER A 68 -5.76 1.43 6.41
N LEU A 69 -6.24 0.67 7.40
CA LEU A 69 -5.44 -0.37 8.05
C LEU A 69 -4.99 -1.43 7.04
N LEU A 70 -5.88 -1.91 6.17
CA LEU A 70 -5.51 -2.84 5.09
C LEU A 70 -4.51 -2.22 4.12
N SER A 71 -4.72 -0.97 3.70
CA SER A 71 -3.80 -0.23 2.84
C SER A 71 -2.41 -0.12 3.45
N SER A 72 -2.33 0.09 4.76
CA SER A 72 -1.06 0.18 5.49
C SER A 72 -0.27 -1.13 5.48
N PHE A 73 -0.96 -2.28 5.42
CA PHE A 73 -0.31 -3.59 5.29
C PHE A 73 0.05 -3.96 3.84
N ILE A 74 -0.66 -3.40 2.86
CA ILE A 74 -0.41 -3.68 1.44
C ILE A 74 0.59 -2.65 0.89
N SER A 75 1.86 -3.04 0.87
CA SER A 75 2.92 -2.24 0.27
C SER A 75 3.09 -2.53 -1.23
N ALA A 76 3.77 -1.62 -1.96
CA ALA A 76 4.19 -1.87 -3.33
C ALA A 76 5.04 -3.14 -3.47
N ILE A 77 5.82 -3.47 -2.43
CA ILE A 77 6.63 -4.70 -2.34
C ILE A 77 5.72 -5.92 -2.32
N THR A 78 4.64 -5.90 -1.52
CA THR A 78 3.68 -7.00 -1.47
C THR A 78 2.94 -7.14 -2.81
N LEU A 79 2.51 -6.02 -3.40
CA LEU A 79 1.74 -6.01 -4.65
C LEU A 79 2.53 -6.60 -5.83
N LEU A 80 3.81 -6.25 -5.96
CA LEU A 80 4.66 -6.73 -7.06
C LEU A 80 5.42 -8.02 -6.71
N GLY A 81 5.78 -8.18 -5.44
CA GLY A 81 6.54 -9.31 -4.95
C GLY A 81 5.71 -10.59 -4.84
N THR A 82 4.45 -10.50 -4.41
CA THR A 82 3.62 -11.72 -4.25
C THR A 82 3.33 -12.43 -5.58
N PRO A 83 2.98 -11.75 -6.70
CA PRO A 83 2.80 -12.44 -7.98
C PRO A 83 4.13 -12.95 -8.54
N ALA A 84 5.24 -12.23 -8.34
CA ALA A 84 6.57 -12.66 -8.78
C ALA A 84 7.04 -13.92 -8.03
N GLU A 85 6.78 -13.98 -6.72
CA GLU A 85 7.08 -15.14 -5.89
C GLU A 85 6.24 -16.36 -6.31
N ILE A 86 4.93 -16.18 -6.49
CA ILE A 86 4.03 -17.25 -6.97
C ILE A 86 4.44 -17.74 -8.36
N TYR A 87 4.83 -16.81 -9.25
CA TYR A 87 5.30 -17.15 -10.59
C TYR A 87 6.59 -17.97 -10.57
N LYS A 88 7.49 -17.72 -9.61
CA LYS A 88 8.80 -18.39 -9.52
C LYS A 88 8.75 -19.71 -8.73
N TYR A 89 8.03 -19.74 -7.60
CA TYR A 89 8.11 -20.80 -6.59
C TYR A 89 6.82 -21.55 -6.30
N ASN A 90 5.67 -21.16 -6.85
CA ASN A 90 4.34 -21.82 -6.77
C ASN A 90 3.34 -21.13 -5.84
N THR A 91 2.06 -21.51 -5.95
CA THR A 91 0.93 -20.88 -5.24
C THR A 91 0.96 -21.06 -3.73
N MET A 92 1.79 -21.95 -3.17
CA MET A 92 1.87 -22.27 -1.73
C MET A 92 2.04 -21.03 -0.83
N TYR A 93 2.51 -19.91 -1.39
CA TYR A 93 2.51 -18.59 -0.74
C TYR A 93 1.16 -18.21 -0.09
N TRP A 94 0.03 -18.72 -0.61
CA TRP A 94 -1.31 -18.47 -0.05
C TRP A 94 -1.46 -18.86 1.44
N LEU A 95 -0.64 -19.81 1.94
CA LEU A 95 -0.65 -20.21 3.35
C LEU A 95 -0.24 -19.07 4.31
N ILE A 96 0.57 -18.11 3.83
CA ILE A 96 0.92 -16.91 4.61
C ILE A 96 -0.33 -16.10 4.95
N SER A 97 -1.33 -16.07 4.06
CA SER A 97 -2.60 -15.37 4.31
C SER A 97 -3.36 -15.97 5.50
N ILE A 98 -3.35 -17.30 5.67
CA ILE A 98 -3.95 -17.94 6.85
C ILE A 98 -3.22 -17.49 8.12
N GLY A 99 -1.89 -17.51 8.12
CA GLY A 99 -1.08 -17.06 9.25
C GLY A 99 -1.37 -15.61 9.61
N PHE A 100 -1.55 -14.74 8.61
CA PHE A 100 -1.91 -13.34 8.81
C PHE A 100 -3.29 -13.18 9.46
N VAL A 101 -4.30 -13.93 9.02
CA VAL A 101 -5.65 -13.89 9.61
C VAL A 101 -5.64 -14.34 11.07
N ILE A 102 -4.93 -15.42 11.38
CA ILE A 102 -4.80 -15.93 12.76
C ILE A 102 -4.07 -14.89 13.64
N SER A 103 -2.95 -14.35 13.16
CA SER A 103 -2.17 -13.35 13.88
C SER A 103 -2.95 -12.05 14.11
N ALA A 104 -3.70 -11.58 13.12
CA ALA A 104 -4.56 -10.40 13.23
C ALA A 104 -5.68 -10.62 14.25
N THR A 105 -6.33 -11.79 14.22
CA THR A 105 -7.40 -12.13 15.16
C THR A 105 -6.87 -12.26 16.59
N ALA A 106 -5.75 -12.95 16.79
CA ALA A 106 -5.10 -13.08 18.09
C ALA A 106 -4.68 -11.69 18.62
N SER A 107 -4.12 -10.85 17.75
CA SER A 107 -3.72 -9.49 18.13
C SER A 107 -4.91 -8.62 18.53
N ALA A 108 -6.02 -8.74 17.79
CA ALA A 108 -7.26 -8.02 18.08
C ALA A 108 -7.91 -8.44 19.40
N GLN A 109 -7.84 -9.72 19.78
CA GLN A 109 -8.45 -10.23 21.02
C GLN A 109 -7.54 -10.05 22.24
N ILE A 110 -6.22 -10.11 22.08
CA ILE A 110 -5.28 -10.07 23.21
C ILE A 110 -4.79 -8.64 23.48
N PHE A 111 -4.30 -7.94 22.45
CA PHE A 111 -3.62 -6.65 22.65
C PHE A 111 -4.58 -5.46 22.66
N ILE A 112 -5.62 -5.45 21.81
CA ILE A 112 -6.56 -4.32 21.74
C ILE A 112 -7.28 -4.08 23.07
N PRO A 113 -7.82 -5.09 23.79
CA PRO A 113 -8.51 -4.85 25.06
C PRO A 113 -7.57 -4.25 26.12
N VAL A 114 -6.32 -4.69 26.15
CA VAL A 114 -5.30 -4.15 27.06
C VAL A 114 -5.09 -2.67 26.77
N PHE A 115 -4.79 -2.31 25.51
CA PHE A 115 -4.56 -0.91 25.14
C PHE A 115 -5.79 -0.02 25.32
N TYR A 116 -6.98 -0.54 25.02
CA TYR A 116 -8.23 0.19 25.18
C TYR A 116 -8.55 0.48 26.64
N ASN A 117 -8.38 -0.51 27.53
CA ASN A 117 -8.61 -0.34 28.98
C ASN A 117 -7.60 0.60 29.63
N LEU A 118 -6.36 0.60 29.16
CA LEU A 118 -5.30 1.51 29.62
C LEU A 118 -5.48 2.96 29.11
N GLY A 119 -6.35 3.18 28.12
CA GLY A 119 -6.61 4.51 27.56
C GLY A 119 -5.41 5.15 26.84
N ILE A 120 -4.37 4.36 26.57
CA ILE A 120 -3.12 4.83 25.97
C ILE A 120 -3.27 5.00 24.46
N THR A 121 -2.57 5.98 23.90
CA THR A 121 -2.63 6.29 22.46
C THR A 121 -1.44 5.72 21.69
N SER A 122 -0.39 5.29 22.39
CA SER A 122 0.85 4.79 21.78
C SER A 122 1.32 3.52 22.46
N VAL A 123 1.77 2.53 21.68
CA VAL A 123 2.38 1.30 22.21
C VAL A 123 3.62 1.61 23.05
N PHE A 124 4.36 2.68 22.71
CA PHE A 124 5.53 3.12 23.47
C PHE A 124 5.18 3.64 24.87
N GLU A 125 3.95 4.11 25.08
CA GLU A 125 3.44 4.51 26.38
C GLU A 125 3.25 3.28 27.28
N TYR A 126 2.72 2.19 26.74
CA TYR A 126 2.67 0.90 27.44
C TYR A 126 4.07 0.43 27.87
N ILE A 127 5.05 0.50 26.97
CA ILE A 127 6.44 0.12 27.26
C ILE A 127 7.00 0.98 28.41
N GLN A 128 6.71 2.29 28.42
CA GLN A 128 7.12 3.16 29.52
C GLN A 128 6.46 2.78 30.84
N MET A 129 5.16 2.50 30.84
CA MET A 129 4.43 2.12 32.06
C MET A 129 4.96 0.80 32.64
N ARG A 130 5.34 -0.15 31.78
CA ARG A 130 5.77 -1.50 32.19
C ARG A 130 7.25 -1.62 32.52
N PHE A 131 8.12 -0.90 31.80
CA PHE A 131 9.58 -1.07 31.83
C PHE A 131 10.35 0.24 32.08
N GLY A 132 9.66 1.38 32.18
CA GLY A 132 10.26 2.68 32.44
C GLY A 132 10.69 3.45 31.19
N ARG A 133 11.10 4.71 31.43
CA ARG A 133 11.38 5.69 30.36
C ARG A 133 12.57 5.31 29.47
N LEU A 134 13.60 4.67 30.02
CA LEU A 134 14.80 4.30 29.27
C LEU A 134 14.45 3.28 28.17
N VAL A 135 13.67 2.26 28.49
CA VAL A 135 13.23 1.23 27.52
C VAL A 135 12.32 1.84 26.45
N ARG A 136 11.45 2.79 26.80
CA ARG A 136 10.67 3.55 25.81
C ARG A 136 11.56 4.25 24.79
N ILE A 137 12.58 4.98 25.24
CA ILE A 137 13.47 5.74 24.34
C ILE A 137 14.21 4.78 23.41
N ILE A 138 14.77 3.68 23.94
CA ILE A 138 15.44 2.67 23.10
C ILE A 138 14.47 2.08 22.08
N ALA A 139 13.27 1.66 22.51
CA ALA A 139 12.26 1.10 21.61
C ALA A 139 11.87 2.10 20.51
N CYS A 140 11.69 3.38 20.84
CA CYS A 140 11.42 4.43 19.86
C CYS A 140 12.57 4.59 18.86
N ILE A 141 13.84 4.62 19.31
CA ILE A 141 15.00 4.79 18.44
C ILE A 141 15.12 3.60 17.48
N VAL A 142 15.00 2.38 17.99
CA VAL A 142 15.04 1.16 17.17
C VAL A 142 13.91 1.16 16.16
N TYR A 143 12.69 1.49 16.58
CA TYR A 143 11.53 1.57 15.68
C TYR A 143 11.70 2.62 14.60
N LEU A 144 12.11 3.85 14.95
CA LEU A 144 12.35 4.91 13.98
C LEU A 144 13.45 4.53 12.98
N THR A 145 14.53 3.92 13.45
CA THR A 145 15.62 3.46 12.59
C THR A 145 15.12 2.41 11.60
N TRP A 146 14.42 1.38 12.07
CA TRP A 146 13.83 0.35 11.22
C TRP A 146 12.82 0.94 10.21
N MET A 147 11.95 1.85 10.67
CA MET A 147 10.94 2.51 9.86
C MET A 147 11.57 3.37 8.74
N LEU A 148 12.68 4.06 9.01
CA LEU A 148 13.42 4.82 8.00
C LEU A 148 13.91 3.92 6.85
N PHE A 149 14.51 2.78 7.18
CA PHE A 149 14.96 1.83 6.16
C PHE A 149 13.78 1.24 5.38
N TYR A 150 12.73 0.83 6.08
CA TYR A 150 11.54 0.26 5.46
C TYR A 150 10.87 1.26 4.50
N MET A 151 10.62 2.49 4.94
CA MET A 151 9.98 3.52 4.12
C MET A 151 10.83 3.92 2.91
N SER A 152 12.17 3.85 3.02
CA SER A 152 13.07 4.08 1.88
C SER A 152 12.85 3.06 0.76
N ILE A 153 12.67 1.78 1.12
CA ILE A 153 12.40 0.70 0.14
C ILE A 153 10.98 0.83 -0.41
N VAL A 154 10.00 1.15 0.44
CA VAL A 154 8.60 1.34 -0.02
C VAL A 154 8.49 2.51 -0.99
N LEU A 155 9.18 3.63 -0.75
CA LEU A 155 9.21 4.79 -1.64
C LEU A 155 9.87 4.49 -2.99
N TYR A 156 10.80 3.53 -3.02
CA TYR A 156 11.48 3.12 -4.24
C TYR A 156 10.52 2.53 -5.28
N GLY A 157 9.53 1.73 -4.86
CA GLY A 157 8.53 1.13 -5.75
C GLY A 157 7.79 2.12 -6.67
N PRO A 158 7.05 3.11 -6.13
CA PRO A 158 6.37 4.12 -6.94
C PRO A 158 7.35 5.02 -7.69
N SER A 159 8.55 5.26 -7.16
CA SER A 159 9.58 6.06 -7.84
C SER A 159 10.15 5.36 -9.06
N LEU A 160 10.35 4.04 -8.98
CA LEU A 160 10.77 3.20 -10.10
C LEU A 160 9.69 3.14 -11.17
N ALA A 161 8.43 2.96 -10.76
CA ALA A 161 7.29 3.01 -11.68
C ALA A 161 7.22 4.37 -12.39
N LEU A 162 7.34 5.48 -11.64
CA LEU A 162 7.33 6.83 -12.20
C LEU A 162 8.52 7.08 -13.14
N SER A 163 9.71 6.61 -12.81
CA SER A 163 10.90 6.75 -13.65
C SER A 163 10.76 5.96 -14.95
N ALA A 164 10.26 4.72 -14.88
CA ALA A 164 10.06 3.85 -16.04
C ALA A 164 9.07 4.46 -17.05
N VAL A 165 8.07 5.18 -16.57
CA VAL A 165 7.00 5.73 -17.42
C VAL A 165 7.20 7.17 -17.85
N THR A 166 7.92 8.00 -17.07
CA THR A 166 8.21 9.40 -17.43
C THR A 166 9.55 9.57 -18.15
N GLY A 167 10.45 8.59 -18.05
CA GLY A 167 11.82 8.71 -18.53
C GLY A 167 12.69 9.67 -17.69
N ILE A 168 12.17 10.21 -16.58
CA ILE A 168 12.93 11.02 -15.63
C ILE A 168 13.90 10.11 -14.89
N SER A 169 15.07 10.66 -14.50
CA SER A 169 16.01 9.93 -13.67
C SER A 169 15.35 9.39 -12.39
N LEU A 170 15.73 8.19 -11.98
CA LEU A 170 15.21 7.54 -10.78
C LEU A 170 15.33 8.44 -9.55
N TRP A 171 16.47 9.11 -9.38
CA TRP A 171 16.69 10.06 -8.30
C TRP A 171 15.74 11.26 -8.33
N GLY A 172 15.45 11.81 -9.52
CA GLY A 172 14.45 12.87 -9.68
C GLY A 172 13.04 12.40 -9.31
N SER A 173 12.71 11.16 -9.68
CA SER A 173 11.42 10.54 -9.33
C SER A 173 11.26 10.32 -7.83
N VAL A 174 12.31 9.86 -7.15
CA VAL A 174 12.33 9.68 -5.68
C VAL A 174 12.08 11.01 -4.96
N VAL A 175 12.78 12.08 -5.37
CA VAL A 175 12.58 13.41 -4.76
C VAL A 175 11.18 13.93 -5.03
N ALA A 176 10.66 13.80 -6.25
CA ALA A 176 9.32 14.27 -6.59
C ALA A 176 8.22 13.56 -5.79
N VAL A 177 8.23 12.22 -5.77
CA VAL A 177 7.26 11.42 -5.01
C VAL A 177 7.38 11.70 -3.51
N GLY A 178 8.60 11.80 -2.99
CA GLY A 178 8.87 12.12 -1.60
C GLY A 178 8.29 13.48 -1.19
N VAL A 179 8.55 14.54 -1.96
CA VAL A 179 8.05 15.90 -1.69
C VAL A 179 6.53 15.94 -1.72
N VAL A 180 5.90 15.36 -2.75
CA VAL A 180 4.43 15.31 -2.85
C VAL A 180 3.86 14.55 -1.65
N CYS A 181 4.46 13.40 -1.30
CA CYS A 181 4.04 12.58 -0.18
C CYS A 181 4.12 13.31 1.16
N THR A 182 5.26 13.92 1.45
CA THR A 182 5.45 14.70 2.67
C THR A 182 4.50 15.89 2.72
N PHE A 183 4.30 16.60 1.61
CA PHE A 183 3.43 17.77 1.56
C PHE A 183 1.97 17.43 1.87
N TYR A 184 1.39 16.41 1.23
CA TYR A 184 -0.01 16.07 1.53
C TYR A 184 -0.17 15.44 2.92
N THR A 185 0.80 14.65 3.38
CA THR A 185 0.75 14.01 4.71
C THR A 185 0.82 15.05 5.83
N THR A 186 1.68 16.07 5.68
CA THR A 186 1.83 17.14 6.68
C THR A 186 0.60 18.06 6.74
N LEU A 187 -0.08 18.28 5.62
CA LEU A 187 -1.28 19.11 5.57
C LEU A 187 -2.54 18.39 6.06
N GLY A 188 -2.68 17.09 5.78
CA GLY A 188 -3.92 16.34 5.98
C GLY A 188 -4.26 15.91 7.41
N GLY A 189 -3.25 15.56 8.23
CA GLY A 189 -3.48 14.88 9.51
C GLY A 189 -4.06 13.46 9.37
N MET A 190 -4.28 12.75 10.48
CA MET A 190 -4.61 11.32 10.47
C MET A 190 -5.94 11.01 9.75
N LYS A 191 -6.95 11.88 9.89
CA LYS A 191 -8.25 11.69 9.22
C LYS A 191 -8.16 11.78 7.71
N ALA A 192 -7.41 12.75 7.20
CA ALA A 192 -7.20 12.88 5.77
C ALA A 192 -6.45 11.67 5.22
N VAL A 193 -5.40 11.22 5.92
CA VAL A 193 -4.62 10.02 5.55
C VAL A 193 -5.53 8.79 5.47
N VAL A 194 -6.39 8.56 6.46
CA VAL A 194 -7.31 7.41 6.45
C VAL A 194 -8.26 7.45 5.24
N TRP A 195 -8.76 8.63 4.87
CA TRP A 195 -9.65 8.78 3.70
C TRP A 195 -8.90 8.63 2.37
N THR A 196 -7.70 9.19 2.27
CA THR A 196 -6.87 9.03 1.07
C THR A 196 -6.45 7.58 0.87
N ASP A 197 -6.05 6.89 1.94
CA ASP A 197 -5.70 5.47 1.92
C ASP A 197 -6.90 4.60 1.50
N SER A 198 -8.09 4.90 2.03
CA SER A 198 -9.30 4.17 1.68
C SER A 198 -9.61 4.27 0.18
N PHE A 199 -9.49 5.48 -0.38
CA PHE A 199 -9.67 5.70 -1.82
C PHE A 199 -8.59 4.98 -2.64
N GLN A 200 -7.32 5.13 -2.26
CA GLN A 200 -6.20 4.47 -2.94
C GLN A 200 -6.32 2.95 -2.94
N MET A 201 -6.74 2.37 -1.82
CA MET A 201 -7.00 0.95 -1.68
C MET A 201 -8.09 0.50 -2.67
N LEU A 202 -9.23 1.19 -2.74
CA LEU A 202 -10.29 0.86 -3.70
C LEU A 202 -9.81 0.93 -5.16
N VAL A 203 -9.05 1.97 -5.52
CA VAL A 203 -8.46 2.11 -6.86
C VAL A 203 -7.49 0.96 -7.15
N MET A 204 -6.66 0.59 -6.18
CA MET A 204 -5.71 -0.52 -6.30
C MET A 204 -6.42 -1.85 -6.54
N PHE A 205 -7.46 -2.18 -5.76
CA PHE A 205 -8.24 -3.40 -5.98
C PHE A 205 -8.93 -3.40 -7.34
N ALA A 206 -9.55 -2.28 -7.74
CA ALA A 206 -10.17 -2.16 -9.06
C ALA A 206 -9.15 -2.39 -10.19
N GLY A 207 -7.95 -1.83 -10.05
CA GLY A 207 -6.83 -2.04 -10.99
C GLY A 207 -6.39 -3.50 -11.05
N MET A 208 -6.24 -4.16 -9.90
CA MET A 208 -5.87 -5.58 -9.83
C MET A 208 -6.93 -6.49 -10.46
N PHE A 209 -8.21 -6.28 -10.17
CA PHE A 209 -9.29 -7.07 -10.77
C PHE A 209 -9.35 -6.85 -12.28
N THR A 210 -9.19 -5.61 -12.74
CA THR A 210 -9.17 -5.29 -14.18
C THR A 210 -8.00 -5.98 -14.87
N LEU A 211 -6.80 -5.95 -14.28
CA LEU A 211 -5.62 -6.64 -14.80
C LEU A 211 -5.83 -8.15 -14.86
N LEU A 212 -6.41 -8.74 -13.82
CA LEU A 212 -6.68 -10.18 -13.77
C LEU A 212 -7.68 -10.59 -14.86
N ILE A 213 -8.80 -9.87 -14.98
CA ILE A 213 -9.83 -10.16 -15.99
C ILE A 213 -9.27 -9.98 -17.40
N ALA A 214 -8.61 -8.85 -17.68
CA ALA A 214 -8.03 -8.57 -18.99
C ALA A 214 -6.92 -9.57 -19.37
N GLY A 215 -6.11 -9.99 -18.39
CA GLY A 215 -5.09 -11.02 -18.55
C GLY A 215 -5.70 -12.37 -18.91
N CYS A 216 -6.71 -12.82 -18.16
CA CYS A 216 -7.42 -14.08 -18.46
C CYS A 216 -8.10 -14.04 -19.84
N LEU A 217 -8.73 -12.93 -20.21
CA LEU A 217 -9.37 -12.79 -21.52
C LEU A 217 -8.34 -12.85 -22.67
N LYS A 218 -7.16 -12.24 -22.51
CA LYS A 218 -6.07 -12.34 -23.50
C LYS A 218 -5.52 -13.76 -23.64
N LEU A 219 -5.53 -14.54 -22.57
CA LEU A 219 -5.07 -15.94 -22.57
C LEU A 219 -6.10 -16.92 -23.16
N GLY A 220 -7.31 -16.45 -23.50
CA GLY A 220 -8.39 -17.30 -24.03
C GLY A 220 -9.37 -17.82 -22.97
N GLY A 221 -9.33 -17.28 -21.75
CA GLY A 221 -10.24 -17.61 -20.66
C GLY A 221 -9.53 -17.95 -19.37
N LEU A 222 -10.28 -17.92 -18.26
CA LEU A 222 -9.76 -18.28 -16.94
C LEU A 222 -9.37 -19.77 -16.89
N ASP A 223 -10.12 -20.62 -17.58
CA ASP A 223 -9.83 -22.06 -17.68
C ASP A 223 -8.49 -22.34 -18.35
N VAL A 224 -8.16 -21.60 -19.42
CA VAL A 224 -6.88 -21.73 -20.12
C VAL A 224 -5.74 -21.25 -19.21
N ALA A 225 -5.93 -20.12 -18.52
CA ALA A 225 -4.95 -19.61 -17.57
C ALA A 225 -4.69 -20.62 -16.43
N TRP A 226 -5.74 -21.25 -15.90
CA TRP A 226 -5.64 -22.29 -14.88
C TRP A 226 -4.89 -23.52 -15.37
N ASN A 227 -5.24 -24.01 -16.56
CA ASN A 227 -4.61 -25.18 -17.16
C ASN A 227 -3.13 -24.95 -17.47
N VAL A 228 -2.76 -23.76 -17.96
CA VAL A 228 -1.35 -23.39 -18.19
C VAL A 228 -0.59 -23.31 -16.86
N ALA A 229 -1.18 -22.73 -15.82
CA ALA A 229 -0.55 -22.68 -14.51
C ALA A 229 -0.39 -24.07 -13.88
N TYR A 230 -1.38 -24.95 -14.05
CA TYR A 230 -1.32 -26.34 -13.61
C TYR A 230 -0.25 -27.13 -14.36
N ALA A 231 -0.18 -27.00 -15.69
CA ALA A 231 0.80 -27.70 -16.53
C ALA A 231 2.26 -27.26 -16.29
N ASN A 232 2.48 -26.07 -15.73
CA ASN A 232 3.80 -25.56 -15.37
C ASN A 232 4.11 -25.72 -13.87
N ASP A 233 3.40 -26.62 -13.18
CA ASP A 233 3.55 -26.91 -11.74
C ASP A 233 3.42 -25.68 -10.84
N ARG A 234 2.75 -24.62 -11.30
CA ARG A 234 2.58 -23.38 -10.53
C ARG A 234 1.45 -23.50 -9.51
N ILE A 235 0.48 -24.37 -9.75
CA ILE A 235 -0.64 -24.61 -8.84
C ILE A 235 -0.31 -25.77 -7.91
N GLN A 236 0.18 -25.42 -6.72
CA GLN A 236 0.37 -26.33 -5.60
C GLN A 236 -0.31 -25.71 -4.37
N PHE A 237 -1.34 -26.39 -3.86
CA PHE A 237 -2.07 -25.94 -2.68
C PHE A 237 -1.44 -26.45 -1.39
N PHE A 238 -0.96 -27.69 -1.41
CA PHE A 238 -0.30 -28.38 -0.31
C PHE A 238 0.73 -29.34 -0.88
N MET A 239 1.93 -29.31 -0.31
CA MET A 239 3.09 -30.19 -0.54
C MET A 239 3.48 -30.43 -2.01
#